data_AF-A0A7X6Q9C3-F1
#
_entry.id   AF-A0A7X6Q9C3-F1
#
_cell.length_a   1.000
_cell.length_b   1.000
_cell.length_c   1.000
_cell.angle_alpha   90.00
_cell.angle_beta   90.00
_cell.angle_gamma   90.00
#
_symmetry.space_group_name_H-M   'P 1'
#
loop_
_entity.id
_entity.type
_entity.pdbx_description
1 polymer ?
#
loop_
_entity_poly.entity_id
_entity_poly.type
_entity_poly.pdbx_seq_one_letter_code
_entity_poly.pdbx_strand_id
1 'polypeptide(L)'
;MGKKINTILFMIGATIFNIVLTIALFLLFLVIAVRLLKVGDGAMPIVMGLISLLSIGGSFLIYGFIVQRLNKKYAMEKYLAPLFGNKRRKNEE
;
A
#
# COMPACT_ATOMS: atom_id res chain seq x y z
N MET A 1 7.43 -1.82 -26.55
CA MET A 1 7.80 -0.94 -25.42
C MET A 1 8.75 -1.70 -24.50
N GLY A 2 9.85 -1.08 -24.06
CA GLY A 2 10.84 -1.77 -23.23
C GLY A 2 10.26 -2.14 -21.87
N LYS A 3 10.70 -3.28 -21.29
CA LYS A 3 10.33 -3.74 -19.94
C LYS A 3 10.44 -2.63 -18.87
N LYS A 4 11.32 -1.64 -19.08
CA LYS A 4 11.49 -0.45 -18.24
C LYS A 4 10.25 0.46 -18.17
N ILE A 5 9.55 0.67 -19.29
CA ILE A 5 8.36 1.54 -19.34
C ILE A 5 7.22 0.94 -18.52
N ASN A 6 7.01 -0.37 -18.63
CA ASN A 6 5.99 -1.08 -17.85
C ASN A 6 6.29 -1.02 -16.35
N THR A 7 7.56 -1.14 -15.96
CA THR A 7 8.00 -0.98 -14.57
C THR A 7 7.72 0.41 -14.03
N ILE A 8 7.98 1.46 -14.82
CA ILE A 8 7.70 2.85 -14.42
C ILE A 8 6.18 3.08 -14.27
N LEU A 9 5.38 2.62 -15.23
CA LEU A 9 3.92 2.73 -15.16
C LEU A 9 3.34 2.01 -13.93
N PHE A 10 3.86 0.82 -13.63
CA PHE A 10 3.46 0.06 -12.45
C PHE A 10 3.82 0.80 -11.17
N MET A 11 5.03 1.37 -11.07
CA MET A 11 5.45 2.13 -9.91
C MET A 11 4.59 3.37 -9.69
N ILE A 12 4.26 4.11 -10.76
CA ILE A 12 3.37 5.28 -10.69
C ILE A 12 1.96 4.85 -10.26
N GLY A 13 1.41 3.80 -10.89
CA GLY A 13 0.10 3.27 -10.52
C GLY A 13 0.04 2.78 -9.07
N ALA A 14 1.09 2.11 -8.61
CA ALA A 14 1.25 1.68 -7.23
C ALA A 14 1.30 2.84 -6.24
N THR A 15 2.05 3.90 -6.55
CA THR A 15 2.12 5.11 -5.73
C THR A 15 0.76 5.80 -5.64
N ILE A 16 0.08 5.98 -6.77
CA ILE A 16 -1.27 6.57 -6.80
C ILE A 16 -2.22 5.71 -5.97
N PHE A 17 -2.21 4.38 -6.15
CA PHE A 17 -3.03 3.46 -5.38
C PHE A 17 -2.75 3.56 -3.88
N ASN A 18 -1.48 3.67 -3.46
CA ASN A 18 -1.12 3.82 -2.05
C ASN A 18 -1.64 5.14 -1.46
N ILE A 19 -1.51 6.25 -2.19
CA ILE A 19 -2.05 7.56 -1.76
C ILE A 19 -3.56 7.47 -1.57
N VAL A 20 -4.28 6.90 -2.55
CA VAL A 20 -5.73 6.70 -2.48
C VAL A 20 -6.11 5.81 -1.29
N LEU A 21 -5.35 4.73 -1.06
CA LEU A 21 -5.57 3.81 0.04
C LEU A 21 -5.37 4.47 1.41
N THR A 22 -4.34 5.32 1.53
CA THR A 22 -4.06 6.07 2.75
C THR A 22 -5.19 7.05 3.06
N ILE A 23 -5.69 7.77 2.05
CA ILE A 23 -6.83 8.69 2.20
C ILE A 23 -8.09 7.92 2.59
N ALA A 24 -8.36 6.79 1.93
CA ALA A 24 -9.53 5.96 2.21
C ALA A 24 -9.51 5.42 3.66
N LEU A 25 -8.36 4.95 4.13
CA LEU A 25 -8.19 4.50 5.53
C LEU A 25 -8.33 5.63 6.52
N PHE A 26 -7.79 6.80 6.21
CA PHE A 26 -7.92 7.98 7.05
C PHE A 26 -9.39 8.37 7.25
N LEU A 27 -10.15 8.44 6.15
CA LEU A 27 -11.59 8.71 6.21
C LEU A 27 -12.35 7.62 6.97
N LEU A 28 -12.00 6.34 6.75
CA LEU A 28 -12.61 5.21 7.45
C LEU A 28 -12.42 5.33 8.96
N PHE A 29 -11.18 5.55 9.41
CA PHE A 29 -10.86 5.68 10.82
C PHE A 29 -11.41 6.96 11.45
N LEU A 30 -11.52 8.05 10.69
CA LEU A 30 -12.17 9.28 11.14
C LEU A 30 -13.67 9.04 11.39
N VAL A 31 -14.36 8.37 10.47
CA VAL A 31 -15.77 7.99 10.65
C VAL A 31 -15.92 7.09 11.87
N ILE A 32 -15.04 6.10 12.04
CA ILE A 32 -15.05 5.20 13.21
C ILE A 32 -14.84 6.01 14.51
N ALA A 33 -13.90 6.94 14.54
CA ALA A 33 -13.63 7.73 15.74
C ALA A 33 -14.80 8.63 16.13
N VAL A 34 -15.43 9.30 15.16
CA VAL A 34 -16.57 10.18 15.43
C VAL A 34 -17.83 9.38 15.81
N ARG A 35 -18.11 8.26 15.13
CA ARG A 35 -19.33 7.46 15.34
C ARG A 35 -19.23 6.51 16.53
N LEU A 36 -18.11 5.78 16.68
CA LEU A 36 -17.97 4.73 17.69
C LEU A 36 -17.34 5.24 18.99
N LEU A 37 -16.28 6.05 18.91
CA LEU A 37 -15.48 6.38 20.10
C LEU A 37 -16.05 7.55 20.92
N LYS A 38 -16.99 8.35 20.38
CA LYS A 38 -17.60 9.52 21.07
C LYS A 38 -16.57 10.32 21.86
N VAL A 39 -15.42 10.55 21.24
CA VAL A 39 -14.22 11.07 21.90
C VAL A 39 -14.51 12.48 22.41
N GLY A 40 -14.42 12.69 23.72
CA GLY A 40 -14.53 14.02 24.31
C GLY A 40 -13.34 14.92 23.93
N ASP A 41 -13.54 16.24 23.93
CA ASP A 41 -12.61 17.23 23.34
C ASP A 41 -11.15 17.09 23.80
N GLY A 42 -10.90 16.64 25.03
CA GLY A 42 -9.54 16.46 25.57
C GLY A 42 -8.72 15.33 24.94
N ALA A 43 -9.36 14.30 24.36
CA ALA A 43 -8.68 13.14 23.77
C ALA A 43 -8.60 13.22 22.23
N MET A 44 -9.26 14.21 21.62
CA MET A 44 -9.32 14.40 20.16
C MET A 44 -7.92 14.50 19.49
N PRO A 45 -6.93 15.24 20.05
CA PRO A 45 -5.61 15.34 19.43
C PRO A 45 -4.85 14.01 19.38
N ILE A 46 -4.95 13.22 20.46
CA ILE A 46 -4.29 11.91 20.57
C ILE A 46 -4.91 10.93 19.58
N VAL A 47 -6.25 10.93 19.49
CA VAL A 47 -6.99 10.08 18.55
C VAL A 47 -6.68 10.45 17.10
N MET A 48 -6.60 11.73 16.76
CA MET A 48 -6.17 12.19 15.44
C MET A 48 -4.74 11.73 15.08
N GLY A 49 -3.81 11.79 16.04
CA GLY A 49 -2.46 11.26 15.87
C GLY A 49 -2.44 9.76 15.62
N LEU A 50 -3.21 8.99 16.40
CA LEU A 50 -3.36 7.54 16.23
C LEU A 50 -3.98 7.17 14.89
N ILE A 51 -5.04 7.86 14.46
CA ILE A 51 -5.68 7.64 13.16
C ILE A 51 -4.68 7.86 12.03
N SER A 52 -3.86 8.90 12.12
CA SER A 52 -2.85 9.21 11.11
C SER A 52 -1.81 8.09 11.01
N LEU A 53 -1.29 7.63 12.17
CA LEU A 53 -0.33 6.53 12.23
C LEU A 53 -0.93 5.21 11.72
N LEU A 54 -2.17 4.90 12.12
CA LEU A 54 -2.89 3.70 11.68
C LEU A 54 -3.23 3.74 10.19
N SER A 55 -3.50 4.92 9.63
CA SER A 55 -3.78 5.07 8.19
C SER A 55 -2.54 4.81 7.36
N ILE A 56 -1.39 5.38 7.75
CA ILE A 56 -0.11 5.17 7.08
C ILE A 56 0.33 3.71 7.24
N GLY A 57 0.34 3.19 8.47
CA GLY A 57 0.72 1.80 8.74
C GLY A 57 -0.22 0.80 8.05
N GLY A 58 -1.52 1.05 8.13
CA GLY A 58 -2.55 0.24 7.50
C GLY A 58 -2.46 0.25 5.97
N SER A 59 -2.15 1.39 5.36
CA SER A 59 -2.01 1.46 3.91
C SER A 59 -0.81 0.65 3.44
N PHE A 60 0.33 0.71 4.14
CA PHE A 60 1.48 -0.13 3.83
C PHE A 60 1.18 -1.63 3.94
N LEU A 61 0.48 -2.06 4.99
CA LEU A 61 0.11 -3.47 5.18
C LEU A 61 -0.84 -3.96 4.09
N ILE A 62 -1.91 -3.20 3.81
CA ILE A 62 -2.91 -3.57 2.80
C ILE A 62 -2.30 -3.53 1.41
N TYR A 63 -1.50 -2.50 1.08
CA TYR A 63 -0.76 -2.43 -0.17
C TYR A 63 0.17 -3.63 -0.34
N GLY A 64 0.97 -3.97 0.67
CA GLY A 64 1.87 -5.12 0.64
C GLY A 64 1.12 -6.44 0.40
N PHE A 65 -0.02 -6.62 1.06
CA PHE A 65 -0.89 -7.79 0.87
C PHE A 65 -1.48 -7.88 -0.54
N ILE A 66 -1.97 -6.75 -1.07
CA ILE A 66 -2.53 -6.67 -2.42
C ILE A 66 -1.46 -6.96 -3.47
N VAL A 67 -0.26 -6.37 -3.34
CA VAL A 67 0.85 -6.61 -4.27
C VAL A 67 1.29 -8.07 -4.24
N GLN A 68 1.40 -8.69 -3.06
CA GLN A 68 1.71 -10.13 -2.97
C GLN A 68 0.64 -11.00 -3.65
N ARG A 69 -0.64 -10.67 -3.46
CA ARG A 69 -1.77 -11.35 -4.11
C ARG A 69 -1.74 -11.18 -5.63
N LEU A 70 -1.48 -9.98 -6.12
CA LEU A 70 -1.39 -9.68 -7.55
C LEU A 70 -0.19 -10.37 -8.20
N ASN A 71 0.97 -10.38 -7.54
CA ASN A 71 2.14 -11.13 -7.99
C ASN A 71 1.83 -12.62 -8.14
N LYS A 72 1.14 -13.23 -7.17
CA LYS A 72 0.75 -14.64 -7.20
C LYS A 72 -0.26 -14.96 -8.32
N LYS A 73 -1.15 -14.02 -8.64
CA LYS A 73 -2.26 -14.25 -9.60
C LYS A 73 -1.92 -13.90 -11.05
N TYR A 74 -1.10 -12.86 -11.27
CA TYR A 74 -0.82 -12.34 -12.61
C TYR A 74 0.63 -12.54 -13.07
N ALA A 75 1.49 -13.17 -12.25
CA ALA A 75 2.92 -13.38 -12.55
C ALA A 75 3.57 -12.09 -13.07
N MET A 76 3.39 -10.98 -12.34
CA MET A 76 3.83 -9.64 -12.75
C MET A 76 5.35 -9.58 -13.01
N GLU A 77 6.13 -10.52 -12.44
CA GLU A 77 7.55 -10.74 -12.76
C GLU A 77 7.83 -10.98 -14.26
N LYS A 78 6.84 -11.47 -15.02
CA LYS A 78 6.96 -11.72 -16.46
C LYS A 78 6.89 -10.43 -17.30
N TYR A 79 6.24 -9.40 -16.78
CA TYR A 79 5.96 -8.14 -17.50
C TYR A 79 6.74 -6.93 -16.95
N LEU A 80 7.22 -7.03 -15.71
CA LEU A 80 8.00 -6.02 -15.03
C LEU A 80 9.47 -6.45 -15.02
N ALA A 81 10.38 -5.54 -15.36
CA ALA A 81 11.79 -5.76 -15.03
C ALA A 81 11.91 -5.88 -13.49
N PRO A 82 12.79 -6.76 -12.98
CA PRO A 82 12.91 -7.01 -11.53
C PRO A 82 13.24 -5.70 -10.80
N LEU A 83 12.27 -5.19 -10.04
CA LEU A 83 12.39 -3.99 -9.21
C LEU A 83 13.21 -4.26 -7.94
N PHE A 84 13.05 -5.47 -7.40
CA PHE A 84 13.88 -6.03 -6.34
C PHE A 84 14.56 -7.24 -6.96
N GLY A 85 15.87 -7.14 -7.20
CA GLY A 85 16.65 -8.15 -7.90
C GLY A 85 16.60 -9.49 -7.16
N ASN A 86 15.59 -10.31 -7.42
CA ASN A 86 15.66 -11.70 -7.07
C ASN A 86 16.45 -12.37 -8.18
N LYS A 87 17.77 -12.41 -7.99
CA LYS A 87 18.69 -13.28 -8.71
C LYS A 87 18.41 -14.73 -8.28
N ARG A 88 17.16 -15.19 -8.35
CA ARG A 88 16.86 -16.60 -8.18
C ARG A 88 17.23 -17.30 -9.47
N ARG A 89 18.40 -17.93 -9.37
CA ARG A 89 18.77 -19.19 -10.02
C ARG A 89 19.19 -19.05 -11.48
N LYS A 90 20.47 -18.71 -11.66
CA LYS A 90 21.27 -19.40 -12.68
C LYS A 90 21.68 -20.73 -12.05
N ASN A 91 20.84 -21.75 -12.22
CA ASN A 91 21.30 -23.13 -12.17
C ASN A 91 21.90 -23.40 -13.55
N GLU A 92 23.15 -23.82 -13.62
CA GLU A 92 23.92 -24.38 -14.75
C GLU A 92 25.38 -24.28 -14.28
N GLU A 93 26.17 -25.31 -13.99
CA GLU A 93 26.12 -26.78 -14.02
C GLU A 93 27.12 -27.26 -12.96
#